data_AF-A0A4P2Q4I0-F1
#
_entry.id   AF-A0A4P2Q4I0-F1
#
_cell.length_a   1.000
_cell.length_b   1.000
_cell.length_c   1.000
_cell.angle_alpha   90.00
_cell.angle_beta   90.00
_cell.angle_gamma   90.00
#
_symmetry.space_group_name_H-M   'P 1'
#
loop_
_entity.id
_entity.type
_entity.pdbx_description
1 polymer ?
#
loop_
_entity_poly.entity_id
_entity_poly.type
_entity_poly.pdbx_seq_one_letter_code
_entity_poly.pdbx_strand_id
1 'polypeptide(L)'
;MPALRSLALPIAVAASMLGVLSACPARPTNFPDRGPVAAAQAEWCAALARLHRAGNSWEHMSACKAAYPTSSPTYLRAMTSCFSRRMEAAAESSPDRDQIILECNDEVAVNLNPDEPTAKPVIESRCARMLRCENVPVAVCKDAFSKLESAQRVMFTTIYNAGGRYEIIDCLDNASCTDNEEAGRQACYKPTSDELLWFPE
;
A
#
# COMPACT_ATOMS: atom_id res chain seq x y z
N MET A 1 0.04 -59.83 56.22
CA MET A 1 0.38 -58.44 56.62
C MET A 1 1.76 -58.12 56.06
N PRO A 2 2.06 -56.90 55.60
CA PRO A 2 1.44 -56.23 54.46
C PRO A 2 2.47 -55.80 53.38
N ALA A 3 2.00 -55.31 52.22
CA ALA A 3 2.67 -54.31 51.34
C ALA A 3 4.05 -54.68 50.72
N LEU A 4 4.52 -54.20 49.55
CA LEU A 4 4.09 -53.44 48.36
C LEU A 4 5.09 -53.89 47.23
N ARG A 5 5.00 -53.58 45.93
CA ARG A 5 4.21 -52.66 45.10
C ARG A 5 4.18 -53.22 43.66
N SER A 6 3.08 -53.13 42.93
CA SER A 6 3.10 -53.34 41.46
C SER A 6 3.63 -52.09 40.75
N LEU A 7 4.45 -52.28 39.70
CA LEU A 7 4.69 -51.25 38.69
C LEU A 7 3.68 -51.42 37.56
N ALA A 8 3.01 -50.33 37.19
CA ALA A 8 1.92 -50.33 36.23
C ALA A 8 2.19 -49.33 35.10
N LEU A 9 2.11 -49.80 33.85
CA LEU A 9 1.61 -49.09 32.66
C LEU A 9 2.38 -47.81 32.21
N PRO A 10 2.06 -47.19 31.04
CA PRO A 10 1.20 -47.66 29.94
C PRO A 10 1.83 -47.63 28.54
N ILE A 11 1.16 -48.39 27.67
CA ILE A 11 0.98 -48.30 26.21
C ILE A 11 1.22 -46.90 25.61
N ALA A 12 1.97 -46.84 24.51
CA ALA A 12 2.13 -45.64 23.69
C ALA A 12 0.86 -45.31 22.88
N VAL A 13 0.39 -44.06 22.98
CA VAL A 13 -0.68 -43.53 22.11
C VAL A 13 -0.04 -42.81 20.93
N ALA A 14 -0.16 -43.38 19.74
CA ALA A 14 0.24 -42.73 18.50
C ALA A 14 -0.75 -41.61 18.16
N ALA A 15 -0.42 -40.37 18.53
CA ALA A 15 -1.19 -39.20 18.14
C ALA A 15 -1.01 -38.93 16.65
N SER A 16 -2.04 -39.25 15.86
CA SER A 16 -2.09 -38.92 14.43
C SER A 16 -2.16 -37.40 14.25
N MET A 17 -1.02 -36.76 14.00
CA MET A 17 -0.96 -35.36 13.59
C MET A 17 -1.49 -35.19 12.17
N LEU A 18 -2.82 -35.16 12.05
CA LEU A 18 -3.47 -34.59 10.87
C LEU A 18 -3.19 -33.09 10.86
N GLY A 19 -2.12 -32.71 10.17
CA GLY A 19 -1.74 -31.33 9.97
C GLY A 19 -2.87 -30.56 9.30
N VAL A 20 -3.48 -29.66 10.06
CA VAL A 20 -4.36 -28.63 9.49
C VAL A 20 -3.46 -27.72 8.67
N LEU A 21 -3.38 -27.98 7.36
CA LEU A 21 -2.87 -27.02 6.41
C LEU A 21 -3.80 -25.82 6.47
N SER A 22 -3.41 -24.82 7.26
CA SER A 22 -4.02 -23.50 7.24
C SER A 22 -3.89 -22.98 5.81
N ALA A 23 -5.00 -23.01 5.07
CA ALA A 23 -5.05 -22.47 3.72
C ALA A 23 -4.92 -20.95 3.82
N CYS A 24 -3.68 -20.45 3.85
CA CYS A 24 -3.39 -19.05 3.59
C CYS A 24 -4.07 -18.71 2.26
N PRO A 25 -4.98 -17.71 2.21
CA PRO A 25 -5.63 -17.34 0.96
C PRO A 25 -4.54 -16.97 -0.04
N ALA A 26 -4.55 -17.63 -1.20
CA ALA A 26 -3.53 -17.41 -2.20
C ALA A 26 -3.61 -15.95 -2.68
N ARG A 27 -2.53 -15.19 -2.46
CA ARG A 27 -2.41 -13.78 -2.84
C ARG A 27 -2.84 -13.57 -4.31
N PRO A 28 -3.78 -12.66 -4.60
CA PRO A 28 -4.19 -12.39 -5.98
C PRO A 28 -2.99 -11.95 -6.82
N THR A 29 -2.75 -12.66 -7.93
CA THR A 29 -1.62 -12.38 -8.85
C THR A 29 -2.02 -11.52 -10.05
N ASN A 30 -3.29 -11.14 -10.14
CA ASN A 30 -3.81 -10.31 -11.22
C ASN A 30 -4.87 -9.33 -10.71
N PHE A 31 -4.69 -8.06 -11.05
CA PHE A 31 -5.53 -6.95 -10.58
C PHE A 31 -6.21 -6.24 -11.76
N PRO A 32 -7.45 -5.76 -11.62
CA PRO A 32 -8.24 -5.22 -12.74
C PRO A 32 -7.66 -3.92 -13.32
N ASP A 33 -6.89 -3.17 -12.55
CA ASP A 33 -6.24 -1.91 -12.97
C ASP A 33 -4.82 -2.11 -13.52
N ARG A 34 -4.33 -3.35 -13.65
CA ARG A 34 -2.95 -3.65 -14.12
C ARG A 34 -2.60 -3.01 -15.47
N GLY A 35 -3.51 -3.10 -16.45
CA GLY A 35 -3.32 -2.46 -17.76
C GLY A 35 -3.26 -0.92 -17.66
N PRO A 36 -4.27 -0.27 -17.04
CA PRO A 36 -4.24 1.15 -16.73
C PRO A 36 -3.00 1.65 -15.96
N VAL A 37 -2.49 0.89 -14.98
CA VAL A 37 -1.26 1.20 -14.24
C VAL A 37 -0.05 1.14 -15.17
N ALA A 38 0.11 0.06 -15.95
CA ALA A 38 1.22 -0.08 -16.89
C ALA A 38 1.23 1.04 -17.97
N ALA A 39 0.06 1.50 -18.41
CA ALA A 39 -0.06 2.65 -19.31
C ALA A 39 0.40 3.96 -18.64
N ALA A 40 -0.05 4.23 -17.42
CA ALA A 40 0.37 5.41 -16.66
C ALA A 40 1.87 5.38 -16.31
N GLN A 41 2.43 4.19 -16.03
CA GLN A 41 3.87 4.02 -15.83
C GLN A 41 4.66 4.31 -17.11
N ALA A 42 4.16 3.89 -18.29
CA ALA A 42 4.81 4.24 -19.56
C ALA A 42 4.83 5.76 -19.83
N GLU A 43 3.78 6.49 -19.42
CA GLU A 43 3.73 7.97 -19.46
C GLU A 43 4.77 8.59 -18.52
N TRP A 44 4.84 8.11 -17.27
CA TRP A 44 5.85 8.51 -16.27
C TRP A 44 7.29 8.28 -16.78
N CYS A 45 7.58 7.10 -17.34
CA CYS A 45 8.89 6.79 -17.92
C CYS A 45 9.25 7.70 -19.09
N ALA A 46 8.28 8.08 -19.93
CA ALA A 46 8.51 9.00 -21.03
C ALA A 46 8.82 10.42 -20.53
N ALA A 47 8.17 10.86 -19.44
CA ALA A 47 8.45 12.13 -18.78
C ALA A 47 9.87 12.16 -18.17
N LEU A 48 10.24 11.15 -17.37
CA LEU A 48 11.61 11.06 -16.81
C LEU A 48 12.67 11.04 -17.91
N ALA A 49 12.46 10.26 -18.97
CA ALA A 49 13.39 10.20 -20.10
C ALA A 49 13.53 11.54 -20.86
N ARG A 50 12.46 12.35 -20.93
CA ARG A 50 12.49 13.71 -21.48
C ARG A 50 13.29 14.65 -20.58
N LEU A 51 13.10 14.59 -19.26
CA LEU A 51 13.87 15.38 -18.29
C LEU A 51 15.37 15.05 -18.36
N HIS A 52 15.73 13.78 -18.56
CA HIS A 52 17.11 13.33 -18.80
C HIS A 52 17.64 13.63 -20.22
N ARG A 53 16.85 14.29 -21.09
CA ARG A 53 17.17 14.62 -22.50
C ARG A 53 17.56 13.41 -23.38
N ALA A 54 17.26 12.19 -22.93
CA ALA A 54 17.62 10.93 -23.59
C ALA A 54 16.44 10.27 -24.33
N GLY A 55 15.19 10.55 -23.92
CA GLY A 55 14.00 10.00 -24.57
C GLY A 55 14.05 8.47 -24.69
N ASN A 56 13.84 7.94 -25.90
CA ASN A 56 13.85 6.49 -26.10
C ASN A 56 15.21 5.81 -25.88
N SER A 57 16.33 6.54 -25.84
CA SER A 57 17.66 6.00 -25.52
C SER A 57 18.05 6.16 -24.06
N TRP A 58 17.11 6.51 -23.17
CA TRP A 58 17.36 6.53 -21.72
C TRP A 58 17.62 5.11 -21.21
N GLU A 59 18.77 4.88 -20.58
CA GLU A 59 19.24 3.53 -20.21
C GLU A 59 18.27 2.79 -19.27
N HIS A 60 17.59 3.52 -18.38
CA HIS A 60 16.61 2.94 -17.47
C HIS A 60 15.21 2.76 -18.07
N MET A 61 14.97 3.11 -19.35
CA MET A 61 13.65 3.03 -19.99
C MET A 61 13.01 1.64 -19.87
N SER A 62 13.81 0.56 -19.98
CA SER A 62 13.29 -0.81 -19.84
C SER A 62 12.98 -1.17 -18.39
N ALA A 63 13.82 -0.75 -17.43
CA ALA A 63 13.58 -1.00 -16.00
C ALA A 63 12.33 -0.24 -15.53
N CYS A 64 12.23 1.04 -15.92
CA CYS A 64 11.08 1.89 -15.62
C CYS A 64 9.76 1.29 -16.15
N LYS A 65 9.71 0.82 -17.41
CA LYS A 65 8.51 0.20 -17.98
C LYS A 65 8.19 -1.19 -17.43
N ALA A 66 9.18 -1.89 -16.86
CA ALA A 66 8.99 -3.17 -16.18
C ALA A 66 8.54 -3.01 -14.73
N ALA A 67 8.82 -1.86 -14.11
CA ALA A 67 8.34 -1.53 -12.77
C ALA A 67 6.80 -1.48 -12.73
N TYR A 68 6.25 -1.90 -11.59
CA TYR A 68 4.82 -1.85 -11.32
C TYR A 68 4.62 -1.11 -10.00
N PRO A 69 4.55 0.23 -10.00
CA PRO A 69 4.40 1.00 -8.78
C PRO A 69 3.06 0.69 -8.11
N THR A 70 2.94 1.03 -6.84
CA THR A 70 1.71 0.84 -6.05
C THR A 70 0.68 1.95 -6.28
N SER A 71 1.01 2.98 -7.05
CA SER A 71 0.14 4.10 -7.36
C SER A 71 -1.04 3.75 -8.25
N SER A 72 -2.16 4.45 -8.04
CA SER A 72 -3.34 4.40 -8.91
C SER A 72 -3.05 5.07 -10.26
N PRO A 73 -3.68 4.62 -11.37
CA PRO A 73 -3.45 5.18 -12.69
C PRO A 73 -3.75 6.69 -12.80
N THR A 74 -4.67 7.19 -11.98
CA THR A 74 -5.06 8.61 -11.94
C THR A 74 -4.02 9.43 -11.18
N TYR A 75 -3.60 8.97 -10.00
CA TYR A 75 -2.53 9.61 -9.24
C TYR A 75 -1.22 9.65 -10.02
N LEU A 76 -0.79 8.53 -10.62
CA LEU A 76 0.48 8.44 -11.36
C LEU A 76 0.53 9.43 -12.54
N ARG A 77 -0.57 9.59 -13.29
CA ARG A 77 -0.66 10.62 -14.35
C ARG A 77 -0.63 12.04 -13.82
N ALA A 78 -1.34 12.31 -12.73
CA ALA A 78 -1.37 13.62 -12.12
C ALA A 78 0.02 14.01 -11.57
N MET A 79 0.72 13.07 -10.93
CA MET A 79 2.12 13.22 -10.53
C MET A 79 3.05 13.41 -11.74
N THR A 80 2.85 12.65 -12.82
CA THR A 80 3.62 12.82 -14.07
C THR A 80 3.52 14.25 -14.62
N SER A 81 2.29 14.78 -14.71
CA SER A 81 2.05 16.15 -15.17
C SER A 81 2.67 17.20 -14.24
N CYS A 82 2.41 17.06 -12.94
CA CYS A 82 2.87 17.99 -11.91
C CYS A 82 4.40 18.04 -11.80
N PHE A 83 5.04 16.87 -11.71
CA PHE A 83 6.49 16.71 -11.57
C PHE A 83 7.21 17.26 -12.81
N SER A 84 6.75 16.89 -14.02
CA SER A 84 7.32 17.40 -15.28
C SER A 84 7.27 18.93 -15.33
N ARG A 85 6.11 19.52 -15.00
CA ARG A 85 5.91 20.98 -15.02
C ARG A 85 6.82 21.70 -14.02
N ARG A 86 6.98 21.18 -12.80
CA ARG A 86 7.90 21.76 -11.79
C ARG A 86 9.36 21.61 -12.19
N MET A 87 9.77 20.43 -12.66
CA MET A 87 11.13 20.17 -13.13
C MET A 87 11.50 21.03 -14.35
N GLU A 88 10.58 21.26 -15.29
CA GLU A 88 10.80 22.17 -16.43
C GLU A 88 10.83 23.65 -16.01
N ALA A 89 10.07 24.04 -14.98
CA ALA A 89 10.10 25.40 -14.44
C ALA A 89 11.37 25.72 -13.63
N ALA A 90 11.99 24.71 -13.00
CA ALA A 90 13.19 24.85 -12.16
C ALA A 90 14.52 24.95 -12.95
N ALA A 91 14.47 25.25 -14.26
CA ALA A 91 15.52 25.00 -15.25
C ALA A 91 16.95 25.56 -15.00
N GLU A 92 17.18 26.37 -13.96
CA GLU A 92 18.50 26.95 -13.61
C GLU A 92 19.05 26.50 -12.24
N SER A 93 18.26 25.80 -11.41
CA SER A 93 18.75 25.13 -10.22
C SER A 93 18.71 23.61 -10.41
N SER A 94 19.49 22.85 -9.63
CA SER A 94 19.22 21.42 -9.46
C SER A 94 18.11 21.32 -8.43
N PRO A 95 16.83 21.09 -8.81
CA PRO A 95 15.76 21.12 -7.84
C PRO A 95 15.84 19.92 -6.91
N ASP A 96 15.43 20.15 -5.67
CA ASP A 96 15.16 19.06 -4.74
C ASP A 96 13.94 18.27 -5.25
N ARG A 97 14.20 17.01 -5.65
CA ARG A 97 13.17 16.12 -6.20
C ARG A 97 12.15 15.72 -5.15
N ASP A 98 12.59 15.54 -3.91
CA ASP A 98 11.73 15.09 -2.81
C ASP A 98 10.78 16.23 -2.43
N GLN A 99 11.28 17.47 -2.38
CA GLN A 99 10.46 18.67 -2.24
C GLN A 99 9.43 18.81 -3.38
N ILE A 100 9.82 18.58 -4.64
CA ILE A 100 8.87 18.61 -5.77
C ILE A 100 7.81 17.50 -5.64
N ILE A 101 8.18 16.30 -5.18
CA ILE A 101 7.24 15.20 -4.94
C ILE A 101 6.24 15.58 -3.83
N LEU A 102 6.70 16.17 -2.73
CA LEU A 102 5.84 16.65 -1.65
C LEU A 102 4.83 17.70 -2.15
N GLU A 103 5.30 18.74 -2.84
CA GLU A 103 4.41 19.77 -3.42
C GLU A 103 3.43 19.20 -4.45
N CYS A 104 3.84 18.18 -5.20
CA CYS A 104 2.97 17.49 -6.13
C CYS A 104 1.96 16.58 -5.44
N ASN A 105 2.29 15.96 -4.32
CA ASN A 105 1.33 15.20 -3.52
C ASN A 105 0.20 16.11 -3.04
N ASP A 106 0.53 17.30 -2.51
CA ASP A 106 -0.46 18.27 -2.05
C ASP A 106 -1.37 18.74 -3.20
N GLU A 107 -0.80 19.09 -4.36
CA GLU A 107 -1.55 19.51 -5.56
C GLU A 107 -2.41 18.39 -6.15
N VAL A 108 -1.91 17.15 -6.17
CA VAL A 108 -2.64 16.01 -6.75
C VAL A 108 -3.75 15.54 -5.80
N ALA A 109 -3.48 15.46 -4.49
CA ALA A 109 -4.43 14.92 -3.52
C ALA A 109 -5.71 15.75 -3.41
N VAL A 110 -5.66 17.07 -3.59
CA VAL A 110 -6.87 17.93 -3.61
C VAL A 110 -7.74 17.75 -4.86
N ASN A 111 -7.19 17.18 -5.95
CA ASN A 111 -7.88 17.00 -7.23
C ASN A 111 -8.40 15.57 -7.47
N LEU A 112 -8.05 14.61 -6.60
CA LEU A 112 -8.55 13.25 -6.67
C LEU A 112 -9.87 13.11 -5.90
N ASN A 113 -10.76 12.25 -6.39
CA ASN A 113 -11.99 11.89 -5.69
C ASN A 113 -11.64 11.04 -4.44
N PRO A 114 -11.96 11.48 -3.21
CA PRO A 114 -11.76 10.67 -2.00
C PRO A 114 -12.78 9.54 -1.87
N ASP A 115 -13.95 9.67 -2.50
CA ASP A 115 -15.12 8.84 -2.24
C ASP A 115 -15.33 7.76 -3.33
N GLU A 116 -14.24 7.40 -4.04
CA GLU A 116 -14.21 6.29 -4.99
C GLU A 116 -14.67 4.97 -4.34
N PRO A 117 -15.44 4.11 -5.04
CA PRO A 117 -15.87 2.83 -4.49
C PRO A 117 -14.72 1.93 -3.99
N THR A 118 -13.53 2.08 -4.57
CA THR A 118 -12.30 1.35 -4.22
C THR A 118 -11.69 1.77 -2.88
N ALA A 119 -12.07 2.92 -2.32
CA ALA A 119 -11.61 3.39 -1.02
C ALA A 119 -12.26 2.62 0.15
N LYS A 120 -13.52 2.18 -0.01
CA LYS A 120 -14.34 1.61 1.07
C LYS A 120 -13.69 0.42 1.78
N PRO A 121 -13.12 -0.60 1.09
CA PRO A 121 -12.51 -1.75 1.77
C PRO A 121 -11.31 -1.36 2.66
N VAL A 122 -10.50 -0.38 2.22
CA VAL A 122 -9.34 0.10 3.01
C VAL A 122 -9.82 0.79 4.30
N ILE A 123 -10.88 1.60 4.21
CA ILE A 123 -11.51 2.26 5.37
C ILE A 123 -12.12 1.20 6.31
N GLU A 124 -12.69 0.12 5.75
CA GLU A 124 -13.30 -0.97 6.52
C GLU A 124 -12.27 -1.77 7.32
N SER A 125 -11.19 -2.25 6.69
CA SER A 125 -10.09 -2.92 7.39
C SER A 125 -9.41 -2.00 8.41
N ARG A 126 -9.23 -0.71 8.08
CA ARG A 126 -8.71 0.29 9.03
C ARG A 126 -9.59 0.40 10.28
N CYS A 127 -10.91 0.54 10.11
CA CYS A 127 -11.82 0.65 11.24
C CYS A 127 -12.05 -0.67 11.98
N ALA A 128 -11.96 -1.82 11.30
CA ALA A 128 -11.96 -3.14 11.92
C ALA A 128 -10.73 -3.31 12.83
N ARG A 129 -9.55 -2.87 12.40
CA ARG A 129 -8.34 -2.83 13.23
C ARG A 129 -8.52 -1.92 14.46
N MET A 130 -9.03 -0.70 14.30
CA MET A 130 -9.27 0.22 15.43
C MET A 130 -10.25 -0.36 16.46
N LEU A 131 -11.27 -1.11 16.03
CA LEU A 131 -12.12 -1.88 16.94
C LEU A 131 -11.33 -2.99 17.65
N ARG A 132 -10.53 -3.77 16.92
CA ARG A 132 -9.76 -4.90 17.45
C ARG A 132 -8.68 -4.50 18.46
N CYS A 133 -7.99 -3.38 18.22
CA CYS A 133 -6.77 -3.01 18.95
C CYS A 133 -6.95 -1.83 19.91
N GLU A 134 -7.90 -0.92 19.65
CA GLU A 134 -8.15 0.27 20.48
C GLU A 134 -9.59 0.31 21.04
N ASN A 135 -10.41 -0.71 20.76
CA ASN A 135 -11.83 -0.78 21.12
C ASN A 135 -12.68 0.41 20.59
N VAL A 136 -12.25 1.04 19.49
CA VAL A 136 -12.98 2.14 18.85
C VAL A 136 -14.11 1.58 17.97
N PRO A 137 -15.39 1.94 18.20
CA PRO A 137 -16.48 1.43 17.37
C PRO A 137 -16.31 1.78 15.88
N VAL A 138 -16.54 0.81 14.99
CA VAL A 138 -16.38 0.98 13.53
C VAL A 138 -17.14 2.20 12.99
N ALA A 139 -18.34 2.49 13.51
CA ALA A 139 -19.12 3.66 13.12
C ALA A 139 -18.43 4.99 13.52
N VAL A 140 -17.81 5.05 14.70
CA VAL A 140 -17.05 6.23 15.18
C VAL A 140 -15.80 6.43 14.34
N CYS A 141 -15.09 5.34 13.99
CA CYS A 141 -13.94 5.42 13.07
C CYS A 141 -14.35 5.91 11.67
N LYS A 142 -15.43 5.39 11.10
CA LYS A 142 -15.93 5.82 9.77
C LYS A 142 -16.39 7.28 9.77
N ASP A 143 -17.05 7.75 10.84
CA ASP A 143 -17.43 9.16 11.03
C ASP A 143 -16.21 10.08 11.22
N ALA A 144 -15.21 9.66 12.00
CA ALA A 144 -13.96 10.41 12.12
C ALA A 144 -13.21 10.50 10.78
N PHE A 145 -13.16 9.40 10.00
CA PHE A 145 -12.53 9.38 8.69
C PHE A 145 -13.25 10.28 7.68
N SER A 146 -14.58 10.33 7.69
CA SER A 146 -15.34 11.20 6.76
C SER A 146 -15.14 12.70 7.02
N LYS A 147 -14.73 13.07 8.24
CA LYS A 147 -14.40 14.44 8.66
C LYS A 147 -12.99 14.89 8.30
N LEU A 148 -12.11 13.98 7.87
CA LEU A 148 -10.80 14.33 7.32
C LEU A 148 -10.96 15.14 6.02
N GLU A 149 -9.98 15.98 5.73
CA GLU A 149 -9.93 16.74 4.48
C GLU A 149 -9.88 15.78 3.27
N SER A 150 -10.42 16.18 2.13
CA SER A 150 -10.46 15.33 0.92
C SER A 150 -9.07 14.79 0.54
N ALA A 151 -8.04 15.64 0.60
CA ALA A 151 -6.66 15.24 0.36
C ALA A 151 -6.17 14.17 1.35
N GLN A 152 -6.47 14.31 2.64
CA GLN A 152 -6.13 13.31 3.66
C GLN A 152 -6.84 11.98 3.39
N ARG A 153 -8.14 12.00 3.04
CA ARG A 153 -8.90 10.78 2.68
C ARG A 153 -8.29 10.09 1.46
N VAL A 154 -7.91 10.86 0.44
CA VAL A 154 -7.20 10.39 -0.77
C VAL A 154 -5.87 9.70 -0.42
N MET A 155 -5.02 10.33 0.40
CA MET A 155 -3.70 9.78 0.77
C MET A 155 -3.78 8.44 1.54
N PHE A 156 -4.88 8.20 2.25
CA PHE A 156 -5.14 6.90 2.91
C PHE A 156 -5.81 5.86 2.02
N THR A 157 -6.23 6.17 0.78
CA THR A 157 -7.09 5.27 -0.01
C THR A 157 -6.86 5.29 -1.52
N THR A 158 -7.13 6.39 -2.22
CA THR A 158 -7.29 6.42 -3.69
C THR A 158 -5.99 6.71 -4.46
N ILE A 159 -4.92 7.11 -3.77
CA ILE A 159 -3.58 7.18 -4.38
C ILE A 159 -3.00 5.81 -4.75
N TYR A 160 -3.49 4.73 -4.14
CA TYR A 160 -3.00 3.36 -4.35
C TYR A 160 -3.81 2.63 -5.44
N ASN A 161 -3.18 1.76 -6.23
CA ASN A 161 -3.88 0.81 -7.11
C ASN A 161 -4.43 -0.41 -6.34
N ALA A 162 -5.13 -1.31 -7.03
CA ALA A 162 -5.76 -2.47 -6.39
C ALA A 162 -4.76 -3.43 -5.74
N GLY A 163 -3.53 -3.53 -6.25
CA GLY A 163 -2.44 -4.26 -5.61
C GLY A 163 -2.06 -3.62 -4.29
N GLY A 164 -1.67 -2.34 -4.32
CA GLY A 164 -1.30 -1.60 -3.11
C GLY A 164 -2.42 -1.56 -2.05
N ARG A 165 -3.68 -1.35 -2.46
CA ARG A 165 -4.83 -1.41 -1.55
C ARG A 165 -5.00 -2.81 -0.93
N TYR A 166 -4.75 -3.87 -1.69
CA TYR A 166 -4.82 -5.24 -1.17
C TYR A 166 -3.74 -5.50 -0.11
N GLU A 167 -2.49 -5.09 -0.32
CA GLU A 167 -1.43 -5.24 0.70
C GLU A 167 -1.75 -4.46 2.00
N ILE A 168 -2.26 -3.23 1.86
CA ILE A 168 -2.69 -2.40 2.99
C ILE A 168 -3.81 -3.10 3.78
N ILE A 169 -4.83 -3.62 3.07
CA ILE A 169 -5.96 -4.35 3.66
C ILE A 169 -5.49 -5.60 4.40
N ASP A 170 -4.69 -6.45 3.74
CA ASP A 170 -4.18 -7.70 4.31
C ASP A 170 -3.36 -7.43 5.58
N CYS A 171 -2.49 -6.41 5.57
CA CYS A 171 -1.75 -6.01 6.76
C CYS A 171 -2.67 -5.48 7.88
N LEU A 172 -3.64 -4.61 7.59
CA LEU A 172 -4.55 -4.06 8.60
C LEU A 172 -5.39 -5.15 9.27
N ASP A 173 -5.86 -6.13 8.48
CA ASP A 173 -6.68 -7.23 8.96
C ASP A 173 -5.86 -8.27 9.75
N ASN A 174 -4.66 -8.64 9.27
CA ASN A 174 -3.87 -9.74 9.84
C ASN A 174 -2.80 -9.33 10.88
N ALA A 175 -2.24 -8.12 10.82
CA ALA A 175 -1.16 -7.73 11.73
C ALA A 175 -1.65 -7.63 13.18
N SER A 176 -0.82 -8.09 14.13
CA SER A 176 -1.09 -8.01 15.57
C SER A 176 -1.25 -6.57 16.04
N CYS A 177 -1.91 -6.38 17.18
CA CYS A 177 -1.95 -5.10 17.86
C CYS A 177 -0.57 -4.75 18.47
N THR A 178 -0.31 -3.46 18.67
CA THR A 178 0.96 -2.90 19.15
C THR A 178 0.71 -1.87 20.25
N ASP A 179 1.76 -1.54 21.03
CA ASP A 179 1.66 -0.50 22.08
C ASP A 179 1.50 0.93 21.52
N ASN A 180 1.73 1.11 20.22
CA ASN A 180 1.47 2.34 19.48
C ASN A 180 0.73 1.99 18.19
N GLU A 181 -0.60 1.97 18.26
CA GLU A 181 -1.48 1.61 17.14
C GLU A 181 -1.49 2.63 16.00
N GLU A 182 -1.07 3.87 16.22
CA GLU A 182 -0.83 4.81 15.13
C GLU A 182 0.36 4.35 14.30
N ALA A 183 1.51 4.07 14.93
CA ALA A 183 2.68 3.51 14.26
C ALA A 183 2.38 2.13 13.64
N GLY A 184 1.61 1.28 14.33
CA GLY A 184 1.16 -0.02 13.82
C GLY A 184 0.33 0.10 12.55
N ARG A 185 -0.59 1.07 12.48
CA ARG A 185 -1.31 1.40 11.24
C ARG A 185 -0.36 1.92 10.16
N GLN A 186 0.50 2.88 10.46
CA GLN A 186 1.41 3.47 9.46
C GLN A 186 2.37 2.42 8.87
N ALA A 187 2.79 1.42 9.65
CA ALA A 187 3.59 0.29 9.15
C ALA A 187 2.89 -0.51 8.04
N CYS A 188 1.56 -0.60 8.04
CA CYS A 188 0.80 -1.24 6.96
C CYS A 188 0.69 -0.39 5.68
N TYR A 189 0.83 0.94 5.78
CA TYR A 189 0.85 1.81 4.60
C TYR A 189 2.26 1.91 4.03
N LYS A 190 3.28 2.05 4.87
CA LYS A 190 4.64 2.44 4.47
C LYS A 190 5.22 1.69 3.27
N PRO A 191 5.24 0.34 3.22
CA PRO A 191 5.79 -0.38 2.05
C PRO A 191 5.09 0.01 0.75
N THR A 192 3.77 0.20 0.84
CA THR A 192 2.96 0.62 -0.30
C THR A 192 3.18 2.10 -0.63
N SER A 193 3.34 2.97 0.36
CA SER A 193 3.61 4.40 0.16
C SER A 193 5.00 4.68 -0.44
N ASP A 194 6.01 3.91 -0.05
CA ASP A 194 7.39 4.06 -0.55
C ASP A 194 7.51 3.69 -2.05
N GLU A 195 6.62 2.83 -2.56
CA GLU A 195 6.62 2.35 -3.96
C GLU A 195 5.64 3.10 -4.90
N LEU A 196 5.13 4.26 -4.49
CA LEU A 196 4.15 5.04 -5.27
C LEU A 196 4.69 5.56 -6.61
N LEU A 197 5.98 5.93 -6.66
CA LEU A 197 6.65 6.44 -7.86
C LEU A 197 7.96 5.68 -8.05
N TRP A 198 8.24 5.28 -9.29
CA TRP A 198 9.50 4.64 -9.63
C TRP A 198 10.54 5.68 -10.07
N PHE A 199 11.76 5.60 -9.55
CA PHE A 199 12.92 6.37 -10.01
C PHE A 199 14.11 5.42 -10.26
N PRO A 200 15.09 5.82 -11.09
CA PRO A 200 16.36 5.11 -11.14
C PRO A 200 17.11 5.26 -9.82
N GLU A 201 17.81 4.20 -9.40
CA GLU A 201 18.82 4.20 -8.33
C GLU A 201 20.10 4.95 -8.76
#